data_AF-B9F9A8-F1
#
_entry.id   AF-B9F9A8-F1
#
_cell.length_a   1.000
_cell.length_b   1.000
_cell.length_c   1.000
_cell.angle_alpha   90.00
_cell.angle_beta   90.00
_cell.angle_gamma   90.00
#
_symmetry.space_group_name_H-M   'P 1'
#
loop_
_entity.id
_entity.type
_entity.pdbx_description
1 polymer ?
#
loop_
_entity_poly.entity_id
_entity_poly.type
_entity_poly.pdbx_seq_one_letter_code
_entity_poly.pdbx_strand_id
1 'polypeptide(L)' 'MASSSPPVRPWADLQHDLLVMIMSRVGLPDLLSGGATRACSAWRASARDPLVWRRVDLRDWAVLTSARRRARCGRR' A
#
# COMPACT_ATOMS: atom_id res chain seq x y z
N MET A 1 37.43 8.05 -6.08
CA MET A 1 36.27 8.96 -6.14
C MET A 1 35.08 8.25 -5.49
N ALA A 2 34.75 8.58 -4.24
CA ALA A 2 33.58 8.01 -3.59
C ALA A 2 32.33 8.69 -4.16
N SER A 3 31.48 7.95 -4.88
CA SER A 3 30.14 8.42 -5.18
C SER A 3 29.38 8.50 -3.86
N SER A 4 29.25 9.70 -3.29
CA SER A 4 28.33 9.92 -2.18
C SER A 4 26.93 9.78 -2.77
N SER A 5 26.34 8.58 -2.67
CA SER A 5 24.91 8.42 -2.92
C SER A 5 24.17 9.48 -2.09
N PRO A 6 23.22 10.23 -2.67
CA PRO A 6 22.46 11.20 -1.91
C PRO A 6 21.84 10.51 -0.68
N PRO A 7 21.78 11.18 0.48
CA PRO A 7 21.21 10.58 1.68
C PRO A 7 19.80 10.11 1.38
N VAL A 8 19.55 8.80 1.58
CA VAL A 8 18.24 8.20 1.37
C VAL A 8 17.28 8.81 2.39
N ARG A 9 16.35 9.65 1.93
CA ARG A 9 15.32 10.19 2.82
C ARG A 9 14.35 9.08 3.22
N PRO A 10 14.14 8.86 4.53
CA PRO A 10 13.19 7.87 4.98
C PRO A 10 11.78 8.31 4.59
N TRP A 11 10.94 7.34 4.24
CA TRP A 11 9.53 7.58 3.93
C TRP A 11 8.74 8.25 5.06
N ALA A 12 9.23 8.15 6.30
CA ALA A 12 8.65 8.80 7.46
C ALA A 12 8.77 10.34 7.41
N ASP A 13 9.75 10.88 6.67
CA ASP A 13 9.95 12.32 6.51
C ASP A 13 9.07 12.93 5.40
N LEU A 14 8.38 12.09 4.63
CA LEU A 14 7.51 12.55 3.56
C LEU A 14 6.20 13.08 4.14
N GLN A 15 5.70 14.19 3.57
CA GLN A 15 4.42 14.77 3.99
C GLN A 15 3.28 13.76 3.87
N HIS A 16 2.36 13.82 4.84
CA HIS A 16 1.23 12.90 4.92
C HIS A 16 0.39 12.87 3.64
N ASP A 17 0.12 14.04 3.05
CA ASP A 17 -0.70 14.16 1.83
C ASP A 17 -0.08 13.45 0.63
N LEU A 18 1.25 13.50 0.52
CA LEU A 18 1.99 12.79 -0.52
C LEU A 18 1.92 11.28 -0.32
N LEU A 19 2.04 10.83 0.94
CA LEU A 19 1.85 9.42 1.29
C LEU A 19 0.43 8.94 0.94
N VAL A 20 -0.60 9.72 1.26
CA VAL A 20 -2.00 9.44 0.90
C VAL A 20 -2.17 9.32 -0.62
N MET A 21 -1.54 10.20 -1.40
CA MET A 21 -1.56 10.11 -2.87
C MET A 21 -0.86 8.86 -3.39
N ILE A 22 0.27 8.48 -2.81
CA ILE A 22 1.00 7.24 -3.16
C ILE A 22 0.13 6.03 -2.83
N MET A 23 -0.43 5.97 -1.62
CA MET A 23 -1.32 4.89 -1.18
C MET A 23 -2.53 4.71 -2.09
N SER A 24 -3.09 5.82 -2.57
CA SER A 24 -4.20 5.81 -3.53
C SER A 24 -3.83 5.15 -4.87
N ARG A 25 -2.55 5.16 -5.25
CA ARG A 25 -2.04 4.60 -6.52
C ARG A 25 -1.46 3.21 -6.41
N VAL A 26 -0.93 2.85 -5.25
CA VAL A 26 -0.38 1.51 -4.96
C VAL A 26 -1.46 0.42 -5.14
N GLY A 27 -2.73 0.79 -4.92
CA GLY A 27 -3.87 -0.04 -5.24
C GLY A 27 -4.27 -1.00 -4.12
N LEU A 28 -5.45 -1.57 -4.29
CA LEU A 28 -6.12 -2.37 -3.28
C LEU A 28 -5.36 -3.66 -2.85
N PRO A 29 -4.68 -4.41 -3.76
CA PRO A 29 -3.97 -5.63 -3.41
C PRO A 29 -2.94 -5.42 -2.31
N ASP A 30 -2.15 -4.36 -2.43
CA ASP A 30 -0.98 -4.15 -1.58
C ASP A 30 -1.38 -3.48 -0.26
N LEU A 31 -2.40 -2.63 -0.28
CA LEU A 31 -3.03 -2.07 0.92
C LEU A 31 -3.64 -3.16 1.83
N LEU A 32 -4.32 -4.14 1.25
CA LEU A 32 -5.04 -5.19 1.99
C LEU A 32 -4.21 -6.43 2.30
N SER A 33 -3.24 -6.76 1.45
CA SER A 33 -2.35 -7.91 1.69
C SER A 33 -1.25 -7.57 2.69
N GLY A 34 -1.15 -6.29 3.07
CA GLY A 34 -0.27 -5.82 4.12
C GLY A 34 1.13 -5.46 3.61
N GLY A 35 1.32 -5.23 2.31
CA GLY A 35 2.60 -4.79 1.75
C GLY A 35 2.90 -3.37 2.21
N ALA A 36 2.19 -2.40 1.63
CA ALA A 36 2.31 -0.98 1.97
C ALA A 36 2.12 -0.68 3.46
N THR A 37 1.15 -1.30 4.14
CA THR A 37 0.86 -1.00 5.56
C THR A 37 1.90 -1.57 6.55
N ARG A 38 2.81 -2.42 6.09
CA ARG A 38 3.91 -2.98 6.91
C ARG A 38 5.25 -2.26 6.71
N ALA A 39 5.39 -1.39 5.71
CA ALA A 39 6.65 -0.69 5.44
C ALA A 39 7.10 0.21 6.60
N CYS A 40 6.24 1.13 7.05
CA CYS A 40 6.50 1.98 8.22
C CYS A 40 5.21 2.49 8.87
N SER A 41 5.32 3.13 10.04
CA SER A 41 4.19 3.70 10.77
C SER A 41 3.47 4.82 9.97
N ALA A 42 4.22 5.69 9.29
CA ALA A 42 3.65 6.76 8.46
C ALA A 42 2.85 6.21 7.27
N TRP A 43 3.33 5.12 6.65
CA TRP A 43 2.61 4.40 5.59
C TRP A 43 1.34 3.74 6.12
N ARG A 44 1.41 3.15 7.31
CA ARG A 44 0.23 2.58 7.97
C ARG A 44 -0.81 3.64 8.33
N ALA A 45 -0.36 4.83 8.77
CA ALA A 45 -1.25 5.94 9.09
C ALA A 45 -1.94 6.49 7.84
N SER A 46 -1.18 6.77 6.78
CA SER A 46 -1.73 7.26 5.51
C SER A 46 -2.65 6.25 4.81
N ALA A 47 -2.36 4.96 4.90
CA ALA A 47 -3.25 3.92 4.36
C ALA A 47 -4.61 3.82 5.09
N ARG A 48 -4.74 4.37 6.30
CA ARG A 48 -6.01 4.44 7.04
C ARG A 48 -6.83 5.69 6.71
N ASP A 49 -6.26 6.61 5.92
CA ASP A 49 -6.94 7.85 5.55
C ASP A 49 -8.16 7.56 4.64
N PRO A 50 -9.34 8.13 4.92
CA PRO A 50 -10.53 7.97 4.08
C PRO A 50 -10.33 8.36 2.61
N LEU A 51 -9.45 9.32 2.32
CA LEU A 51 -9.16 9.79 0.96
C LEU A 51 -8.50 8.72 0.11
N VAL A 52 -7.72 7.82 0.71
CA VAL A 52 -7.14 6.66 0.02
C VAL A 52 -8.26 5.77 -0.49
N TRP A 53 -9.16 5.35 0.42
CA TRP A 53 -10.24 4.42 0.10
C TRP A 53 -11.29 5.01 -0.84
N ARG A 54 -11.44 6.33 -0.89
CA ARG A 54 -12.27 7.01 -1.91
C ARG A 54 -11.69 6.97 -3.32
N ARG A 55 -10.36 6.83 -3.45
CA ARG A 55 -9.65 6.86 -4.75
C ARG A 55 -9.23 5.49 -5.24
N VAL A 56 -9.10 4.52 -4.35
CA VAL A 56 -8.72 3.16 -4.72
C VAL A 56 -9.85 2.47 -5.49
N ASP A 57 -9.51 1.85 -6.61
CA ASP A 57 -10.44 1.03 -7.37
C ASP A 57 -10.76 -0.27 -6.62
N LEU A 58 -12.03 -0.41 -6.21
CA LEU A 58 -12.52 -1.60 -5.53
C LEU A 58 -12.82 -2.76 -6.49
N ARG A 59 -12.72 -2.59 -7.81
CA ARG A 59 -12.88 -3.70 -8.77
C ARG A 59 -11.84 -4.80 -8.53
N ASP A 60 -10.63 -4.42 -8.14
CA ASP A 60 -9.57 -5.34 -7.74
C ASP A 60 -9.95 -6.18 -6.51
N TRP A 61 -10.84 -5.68 -5.63
CA TRP A 61 -11.32 -6.43 -4.46
C TRP A 61 -12.01 -7.72 -4.86
N ALA A 62 -12.86 -7.66 -5.89
CA ALA A 62 -13.62 -8.82 -6.36
C ALA A 62 -12.66 -9.89 -6.89
N VAL A 63 -11.61 -9.48 -7.60
CA VAL A 63 -10.56 -10.37 -8.12
C VAL A 63 -9.73 -10.97 -6.98
N LEU A 64 -9.29 -10.16 -6.02
CA LEU A 64 -8.49 -10.62 -4.88
C LEU A 64 -9.26 -11.58 -3.97
N THR A 65 -10.53 -11.27 -3.67
CA THR A 65 -11.36 -12.13 -2.82
C THR A 65 -11.72 -13.43 -3.50
N SER A 66 -11.98 -13.41 -4.81
CA SER A 66 -12.22 -14.64 -5.58
C SER A 66 -10.96 -15.50 -5.71
N ALA A 67 -9.78 -14.90 -5.92
CA ALA A 67 -8.51 -15.60 -5.89
C ALA A 67 -8.21 -16.23 -4.52
N ARG A 68 -8.42 -15.49 -3.42
CA ARG A 68 -8.27 -16.01 -2.05
C ARG A 68 -9.22 -17.18 -1.77
N ARG A 69 -10.47 -17.13 -2.26
CA ARG A 69 -11.43 -18.24 -2.15
C ARG A 69 -10.93 -19.48 -2.90
N ARG A 70 -10.46 -19.33 -4.14
CA ARG A 70 -9.89 -20.45 -4.92
C ARG A 70 -8.67 -21.06 -4.23
N ALA A 71 -7.76 -20.24 -3.72
CA ALA A 71 -6.59 -20.71 -2.97
C ALA A 71 -6.96 -21.48 -1.69
N ARG A 72 -8.09 -21.15 -1.04
CA ARG A 72 -8.60 -21.89 0.11
C ARG A 72 -9.26 -23.21 -0.28
N CYS A 73 -9.96 -23.27 -1.42
CA CYS A 73 -10.57 -24.52 -1.90
C CYS A 73 -9.52 -25.52 -2.40
N GLY A 74 -8.42 -25.07 -3.02
CA GLY A 74 -7.34 -25.94 -3.50
C GLY A 74 -6.37 -26.45 -2.41
N ARG A 75 -6.63 -26.14 -1.13
CA ARG A 75 -5.84 -26.60 0.03
C ARG A 75 -6.58 -27.63 0.90
N ARG A 76 -7.77 -28.07 0.49
CA ARG A 76 -8.52 -29.19 1.09
C ARG A 76 -8.32 -30.44 0.26
#